data_AF-A0A1Q8JFN4-F1
#
_entry.id   AF-A0A1Q8JFN4-F1
#
_cell.length_a   1.000
_cell.length_b   1.000
_cell.length_c   1.000
_cell.angle_alpha   90.00
_cell.angle_beta   90.00
_cell.angle_gamma   90.00
#
_symmetry.space_group_name_H-M   'P 1'
#
loop_
_entity.id
_entity.type
_entity.pdbx_description
1 polymer ?
#
loop_
_entity_poly.entity_id
_entity_poly.type
_entity_poly.pdbx_seq_one_letter_code
_entity_poly.pdbx_strand_id
1 'polypeptide(L)'
;MAISDVKEFAHLTDADVEAIGREFDAIRADVEEQRGQSDADYIRSLITWQRRLTVAARATLFGSRVPALWAAGTAMLSVAKILENMEIGHNVMHGQWDWMNDPEIHSSTWEWDNVCPAEQ
;
A
#
# COMPACT_ATOMS: atom_id res chain seq x y z
N MET A 1 10.50 4.38 25.77
CA MET A 1 9.03 4.43 25.63
C MET A 1 8.70 5.92 25.63
N ALA A 2 8.18 6.48 24.53
CA ALA A 2 8.01 7.94 24.39
C ALA A 2 7.15 8.60 25.51
N ILE A 3 6.41 7.79 26.26
CA ILE A 3 5.56 8.19 27.39
C ILE A 3 6.37 8.45 28.69
N SER A 4 7.63 8.03 28.78
CA SER A 4 8.46 8.22 29.98
C SER A 4 9.09 9.61 30.10
N ASP A 5 9.20 10.34 28.98
CA ASP A 5 9.91 11.63 28.88
C ASP A 5 8.97 12.82 28.73
N VAL A 6 7.71 12.70 29.20
CA VAL A 6 6.69 13.77 29.10
C VAL A 6 7.18 15.10 29.70
N LYS A 7 8.03 15.07 30.74
CA LYS A 7 8.66 16.28 31.29
C LYS A 7 9.61 16.97 30.32
N GLU A 8 10.28 16.22 29.46
CA GLU A 8 11.18 16.75 28.43
C GLU A 8 10.39 17.39 27.29
N PHE A 9 9.13 17.01 27.05
CA PHE A 9 8.21 17.65 26.09
C PHE A 9 7.27 18.70 26.71
N ALA A 10 7.20 18.79 28.04
CA ALA A 10 6.38 19.74 28.79
C ALA A 10 6.91 21.19 28.76
N HIS A 11 7.91 21.48 27.93
CA HIS A 11 8.44 22.83 27.72
C HIS A 11 7.71 23.59 26.61
N LEU A 12 6.93 22.89 25.78
CA LEU A 12 6.16 23.52 24.71
C LEU A 12 5.02 24.32 25.31
N THR A 13 4.93 25.58 24.91
CA THR A 13 3.78 26.43 25.19
C THR A 13 2.63 26.08 24.26
N ASP A 14 1.42 26.50 24.59
CA ASP A 14 0.25 26.34 23.71
C ASP A 14 0.52 26.93 22.31
N ALA A 15 1.23 28.06 22.25
CA ALA A 15 1.61 28.70 20.99
C ALA A 15 2.59 27.85 20.16
N ASP A 16 3.51 27.11 20.80
CA ASP A 16 4.44 26.21 20.12
C ASP A 16 3.69 24.99 19.56
N VAL A 17 2.73 24.45 20.30
CA VAL A 17 1.86 23.35 19.84
C VAL A 17 1.03 23.77 18.64
N GLU A 18 0.44 24.98 18.68
CA GLU A 18 -0.30 25.52 17.53
C GLU A 18 0.60 25.77 16.32
N ALA A 19 1.85 26.20 16.53
CA ALA A 19 2.80 26.38 15.45
C ALA A 19 3.13 25.06 14.75
N ILE A 20 3.41 24.01 15.53
CA ILE A 20 3.63 22.64 15.02
C ILE A 20 2.38 22.15 14.25
N GLY A 21 1.18 22.41 14.77
CA GLY A 21 -0.07 22.07 14.08
C GLY A 21 -0.16 22.71 12.70
N ARG A 22 0.12 24.02 12.59
CA ARG A 22 0.14 24.73 11.30
C ARG A 22 1.20 24.17 10.34
N GLU A 23 2.37 23.76 10.86
CA GLU A 23 3.41 23.13 10.04
C GLU A 23 2.96 21.77 9.50
N PHE A 24 2.32 20.93 10.32
CA PHE A 24 1.77 19.66 9.84
C PHE A 24 0.62 19.83 8.84
N ASP A 25 -0.25 20.83 9.05
CA ASP A 25 -1.31 21.15 8.11
C ASP A 25 -0.74 21.61 6.76
N ALA A 26 0.33 22.40 6.77
CA ALA A 26 1.02 22.81 5.54
C ALA A 26 1.63 21.61 4.81
N ILE A 27 2.34 20.72 5.52
CA ILE A 27 2.90 19.49 4.92
C ILE A 27 1.79 18.61 4.35
N ARG A 28 0.67 18.48 5.07
CA ARG A 28 -0.48 17.72 4.60
C ARG A 28 -1.05 18.30 3.31
N ALA A 29 -1.26 19.61 3.26
CA ALA A 29 -1.78 20.30 2.09
C ALA A 29 -0.86 20.11 0.88
N ASP A 30 0.46 20.27 1.07
CA ASP A 30 1.46 20.07 0.01
C ASP A 30 1.42 18.63 -0.55
N VAL A 31 1.29 17.62 0.32
CA VAL A 31 1.20 16.22 -0.09
C VAL A 31 -0.13 15.92 -0.77
N GLU A 32 -1.25 16.46 -0.27
CA GLU A 32 -2.57 16.29 -0.88
C GLU A 32 -2.64 16.95 -2.27
N GLU A 33 -2.04 18.13 -2.45
CA GLU A 33 -1.99 18.84 -3.74
C GLU A 33 -1.09 18.15 -4.77
N GLN A 34 -0.02 17.47 -4.34
CA GLN A 34 0.86 16.71 -5.22
C GLN A 34 0.22 15.44 -5.78
N ARG A 35 -0.79 14.88 -5.10
CA ARG A 35 -1.48 13.67 -5.54
C ARG A 35 -2.29 13.96 -6.80
N GLY A 36 -2.28 13.01 -7.73
CA GLY A 36 -3.08 13.17 -8.93
C GLY A 36 -3.10 11.96 -9.85
N GLN A 37 -3.33 12.25 -11.14
CA GLN A 37 -3.56 11.23 -12.14
C GLN A 37 -2.37 10.27 -12.30
N SER A 38 -1.14 10.73 -12.12
CA SER A 38 0.06 9.88 -12.17
C SER A 38 0.01 8.77 -11.12
N ASP A 39 -0.43 9.07 -9.90
CA ASP A 39 -0.50 8.11 -8.82
C ASP A 39 -1.66 7.13 -9.05
N ALA A 40 -2.79 7.65 -9.55
CA ALA A 40 -3.94 6.83 -9.96
C ALA A 40 -3.58 5.85 -11.08
N ASP A 41 -2.81 6.29 -12.08
CA ASP A 41 -2.35 5.46 -13.19
C ASP A 41 -1.34 4.43 -12.71
N TYR A 42 -0.46 4.80 -11.78
CA TYR A 42 0.51 3.90 -11.16
C TYR A 42 -0.20 2.72 -10.49
N ILE A 43 -1.12 2.97 -9.55
CA ILE A 43 -1.77 1.88 -8.80
C ILE A 43 -2.61 0.98 -9.70
N ARG A 44 -3.37 1.56 -10.64
CA ARG A 44 -4.17 0.78 -11.62
C ARG A 44 -3.29 -0.08 -12.53
N SER A 45 -2.17 0.46 -12.98
CA SER A 45 -1.20 -0.27 -13.80
C SER A 45 -0.55 -1.38 -12.99
N LEU A 46 -0.19 -1.11 -11.75
CA LEU A 46 0.44 -2.08 -10.86
C LEU A 46 -0.49 -3.26 -10.56
N ILE A 47 -1.76 -2.99 -10.23
CA ILE A 47 -2.79 -4.04 -10.06
C ILE A 47 -2.93 -4.88 -11.32
N THR A 48 -2.96 -4.22 -12.49
CA THR A 48 -3.04 -4.92 -13.79
C THR A 48 -1.84 -5.83 -14.01
N TRP A 49 -0.62 -5.35 -13.73
CA TRP A 49 0.61 -6.14 -13.86
C TRP A 49 0.65 -7.30 -12.87
N GLN A 50 0.29 -7.07 -11.61
CA GLN A 50 0.21 -8.09 -10.57
C GLN A 50 -0.75 -9.22 -10.97
N ARG A 51 -1.96 -8.87 -11.45
CA ARG A 51 -2.97 -9.84 -11.89
C ARG A 51 -2.49 -10.64 -13.11
N ARG A 52 -1.90 -9.97 -14.10
CA ARG A 52 -1.31 -10.62 -15.29
C ARG A 52 -0.17 -11.56 -14.91
N LEU A 53 0.72 -11.13 -14.03
CA LEU A 53 1.85 -11.93 -13.56
C LEU A 53 1.36 -13.17 -12.81
N THR A 54 0.30 -13.04 -12.00
CA THR A 54 -0.33 -14.17 -11.30
C THR A 54 -0.86 -15.22 -12.28
N VAL A 55 -1.59 -14.80 -13.32
CA VAL A 55 -2.11 -15.70 -14.36
C VAL A 55 -0.97 -16.36 -15.14
N ALA A 56 0.02 -15.57 -15.58
CA ALA A 56 1.17 -16.07 -16.34
C ALA A 56 2.03 -17.06 -15.52
N ALA A 57 2.23 -16.79 -14.24
CA ALA A 57 2.94 -17.67 -13.32
C ALA A 57 2.23 -19.02 -13.19
N ARG A 58 0.92 -19.01 -12.95
CA ARG A 58 0.10 -20.23 -12.86
C ARG A 58 0.10 -21.01 -14.17
N ALA A 59 -0.06 -20.32 -15.30
CA ALA A 59 0.04 -20.92 -16.64
C ALA A 59 1.40 -21.63 -16.85
N THR A 60 2.49 -20.96 -16.47
CA THR A 60 3.86 -21.49 -16.59
C THR A 60 4.07 -22.71 -15.69
N LEU A 61 3.50 -22.70 -14.48
CA LEU A 61 3.60 -23.81 -13.52
C LEU A 61 2.90 -25.10 -14.01
N PHE A 62 1.98 -25.06 -14.97
CA PHE A 62 1.49 -26.30 -15.61
C PHE A 62 2.62 -27.07 -16.32
N GLY A 63 3.68 -26.38 -16.74
CA GLY A 63 4.89 -26.94 -17.33
C GLY A 63 5.95 -27.41 -16.32
N SER A 64 5.65 -27.48 -15.02
CA SER A 64 6.64 -27.69 -13.93
C SER A 64 7.44 -29.00 -14.01
N ARG A 65 7.09 -29.93 -14.91
CA ARG A 65 7.96 -31.08 -15.21
C ARG A 65 9.32 -30.66 -15.80
N VAL A 66 9.38 -29.49 -16.42
CA VAL A 66 10.63 -28.86 -16.87
C VAL A 66 11.15 -27.97 -15.73
N PRO A 67 12.35 -28.24 -15.16
CA PRO A 67 12.85 -27.49 -13.99
C PRO A 67 12.94 -25.98 -14.20
N ALA A 68 13.27 -25.53 -15.42
CA ALA A 68 13.31 -24.11 -15.75
C ALA A 68 11.92 -23.45 -15.70
N LEU A 69 10.87 -24.13 -16.16
CA LEU A 69 9.49 -23.62 -16.10
C LEU A 69 8.97 -23.62 -14.68
N TRP A 70 9.32 -24.64 -13.88
CA TRP A 70 9.02 -24.63 -12.45
C TRP A 70 9.66 -23.42 -11.76
N ALA A 71 10.98 -23.23 -11.92
CA ALA A 71 11.69 -22.13 -11.29
C ALA A 71 11.16 -20.76 -11.73
N ALA A 72 10.93 -20.56 -13.03
CA ALA A 72 10.37 -19.33 -13.57
C ALA A 72 8.94 -19.08 -13.07
N GLY A 73 8.09 -20.11 -13.08
CA GLY A 73 6.72 -20.06 -12.57
C GLY A 73 6.66 -19.67 -11.09
N THR A 74 7.49 -20.30 -10.26
CA THR A 74 7.61 -19.98 -8.83
C THR A 74 8.11 -18.56 -8.62
N ALA A 75 9.18 -18.13 -9.31
CA ALA A 75 9.71 -16.78 -9.17
C ALA A 75 8.67 -15.71 -9.55
N MET A 76 7.95 -15.89 -10.66
CA MET A 76 6.88 -14.97 -11.06
C MET A 76 5.75 -14.92 -10.02
N LEU A 77 5.34 -16.08 -9.48
CA LEU A 77 4.30 -16.13 -8.46
C LEU A 77 4.74 -15.45 -7.16
N SER A 78 6.00 -15.64 -6.75
CA SER A 78 6.59 -14.96 -5.60
C SER A 78 6.59 -13.45 -5.76
N VAL A 79 7.01 -12.94 -6.92
CA VAL A 79 6.96 -11.49 -7.22
C VAL A 79 5.52 -10.98 -7.21
N ALA A 80 4.59 -11.68 -7.86
CA ALA A 80 3.17 -11.29 -7.85
C ALA A 80 2.58 -11.23 -6.44
N LYS A 81 3.00 -12.14 -5.55
CA LYS A 81 2.56 -12.14 -4.15
C LYS A 81 3.18 -10.98 -3.35
N ILE A 82 4.46 -10.67 -3.57
CA ILE A 82 5.11 -9.53 -2.92
C ILE A 82 4.44 -8.22 -3.34
N LEU A 83 4.16 -8.04 -4.63
CA LEU A 83 3.46 -6.85 -5.13
C LEU A 83 2.07 -6.72 -4.49
N GLU A 84 1.33 -7.82 -4.37
CA GLU A 84 0.02 -7.75 -3.74
C GLU A 84 0.08 -7.45 -2.24
N ASN A 85 0.94 -8.16 -1.49
CA ASN A 85 1.00 -7.97 -0.04
C ASN A 85 1.64 -6.63 0.33
N MET A 86 2.80 -6.30 -0.23
CA MET A 86 3.61 -5.20 0.31
C MET A 86 3.34 -3.86 -0.34
N GLU A 87 2.92 -3.85 -1.61
CA GLU A 87 2.79 -2.60 -2.37
C GLU A 87 1.32 -2.22 -2.61
N ILE A 88 0.47 -3.16 -3.00
CA ILE A 88 -0.94 -2.86 -3.28
C ILE A 88 -1.71 -2.87 -1.95
N GLY A 89 -1.97 -4.04 -1.38
CA GLY A 89 -2.95 -4.12 -0.32
C GLY A 89 -2.48 -3.57 1.03
N HIS A 90 -1.18 -3.56 1.35
CA HIS A 90 -0.68 -2.84 2.54
C HIS A 90 -0.99 -1.34 2.47
N ASN A 91 -0.72 -0.71 1.33
CA ASN A 91 -0.96 0.71 1.12
C ASN A 91 -2.45 1.03 1.03
N VAL A 92 -3.25 0.19 0.38
CA VAL A 92 -4.72 0.30 0.35
C VAL A 92 -5.29 0.23 1.77
N MET A 93 -4.85 -0.74 2.59
CA MET A 93 -5.32 -0.89 3.97
C MET A 93 -4.95 0.31 4.87
N HIS A 94 -3.85 1.00 4.58
CA HIS A 94 -3.49 2.27 5.22
C HIS A 94 -4.24 3.49 4.68
N GLY A 95 -5.20 3.30 3.76
CA GLY A 95 -6.03 4.37 3.20
C GLY A 95 -5.29 5.26 2.20
N GLN A 96 -4.14 4.82 1.68
CA GLN A 96 -3.31 5.62 0.76
C GLN A 96 -4.08 6.07 -0.48
N TRP A 97 -5.04 5.24 -0.94
CA TRP A 97 -5.76 5.43 -2.19
C TRP A 97 -7.22 5.90 -2.01
N ASP A 98 -7.70 6.08 -0.78
CA ASP A 98 -9.11 6.38 -0.50
C ASP A 98 -9.56 7.73 -1.09
N TRP A 99 -8.62 8.67 -1.27
CA TRP A 99 -8.86 9.96 -1.94
C TRP A 99 -9.35 9.81 -3.39
N MET A 100 -9.07 8.67 -4.03
CA MET A 100 -9.55 8.37 -5.39
C MET A 100 -11.04 8.05 -5.43
N ASN A 101 -11.65 7.72 -4.28
CA ASN A 101 -13.04 7.28 -4.14
C ASN A 101 -13.40 6.16 -5.13
N ASP A 102 -12.46 5.26 -5.37
CA ASP A 102 -12.56 4.15 -6.31
C ASP A 102 -12.88 2.87 -5.52
N PRO A 103 -14.09 2.29 -5.66
CA PRO A 103 -14.54 1.18 -4.82
C PRO A 103 -13.73 -0.10 -5.01
N GLU A 104 -12.98 -0.23 -6.10
CA GLU A 104 -12.12 -1.39 -6.33
C GLU A 104 -10.81 -1.33 -5.54
N ILE A 105 -10.40 -0.17 -5.02
CA ILE A 105 -9.10 0.04 -4.34
C ILE A 105 -9.24 0.77 -3.01
N HIS A 106 -10.45 0.85 -2.47
CA HIS A 106 -10.74 1.52 -1.22
C HIS A 106 -10.39 0.63 -0.03
N SER A 107 -9.83 1.22 1.04
CA SER A 107 -9.39 0.51 2.25
C SER A 107 -10.48 -0.37 2.87
N SER A 108 -11.72 0.09 2.84
CA SER A 108 -12.88 -0.62 3.39
C SER A 108 -13.42 -1.78 2.54
N THR A 109 -13.03 -1.89 1.27
CA THR A 109 -13.58 -2.89 0.33
C THR A 109 -12.51 -3.78 -0.30
N TRP A 110 -11.23 -3.44 -0.16
CA TRP A 110 -10.14 -4.24 -0.71
C TRP A 110 -10.03 -5.58 0.02
N GLU A 111 -10.41 -6.65 -0.68
CA GLU A 111 -10.24 -8.01 -0.20
C GLU A 111 -8.78 -8.42 -0.33
N TRP A 112 -8.13 -8.55 0.83
CA TRP A 112 -6.75 -8.95 0.90
C TRP A 112 -6.62 -10.47 0.81
N ASP A 113 -5.66 -10.94 0.01
CA ASP A 113 -5.30 -12.36 -0.02
C ASP A 113 -4.44 -12.73 1.23
N ASN A 114 -4.97 -12.46 2.43
CA ASN A 114 -4.36 -12.80 3.72
C ASN A 114 -5.35 -13.55 4.63
N VAL A 115 -4.84 -14.07 5.74
CA VAL A 115 -5.60 -14.97 6.63
C VAL A 115 -6.77 -14.25 7.35
N CYS A 116 -6.78 -12.92 7.39
CA CYS A 116 -7.88 -12.12 7.93
C CYS A 116 -8.61 -11.38 6.80
N PRO A 117 -9.96 -11.40 6.78
CA PRO A 117 -10.77 -10.65 5.82
C PRO A 117 -10.73 -9.15 6.12
N ALA A 118 -11.20 -8.33 5.18
CA ALA A 118 -11.29 -6.88 5.38
C ALA A 118 -12.28 -6.47 6.49
N GLU A 119 -13.30 -7.29 6.75
CA GLU A 119 -14.29 -7.10 7.80
C GLU A 119 -13.76 -7.64 9.15
N GLN A 120 -13.08 -6.79 9.94
CA GLN A 120 -12.69 -7.07 11.34
C GLN A 120 -13.04 -5.93 12.27
#